data_AF-A0AA38BMM6-F1
#
_entry.id   AF-A0AA38BMM6-F1
#
_cell.length_a   1.000
_cell.length_b   1.000
_cell.length_c   1.000
_cell.angle_alpha   90.00
_cell.angle_beta   90.00
_cell.angle_gamma   90.00
#
_symmetry.space_group_name_H-M   'P 1'
#
loop_
_entity.id
_entity.type
_entity.pdbx_description
1 polymer ?
#
loop_
_entity_poly.entity_id
_entity_poly.type
_entity_poly.pdbx_seq_one_letter_code
_entity_poly.pdbx_strand_id
1 'polypeptide(L)' 'IRSEKVRRLCKEQEIVTVNGQFPGPSIYVHEGDRLVVHVVNNASYNITLH' A
#
# COMPACT_ATOMS: atom_id res chain seq x y z
N ILE A 1 4.57 -0.32 4.34
CA ILE A 1 3.12 -0.10 4.62
C ILE A 1 3.00 0.85 5.80
N ARG A 2 2.15 1.89 5.74
CA ARG A 2 1.97 2.87 6.82
C ARG A 2 0.62 3.59 6.71
N SER A 3 0.18 4.25 7.78
CA SER A 3 -1.00 5.11 7.77
C SER A 3 -0.70 6.48 7.15
N GLU A 4 -1.60 6.98 6.31
CA GLU A 4 -1.53 8.32 5.70
C GLU A 4 -2.91 8.97 5.74
N LYS A 5 -2.94 10.30 5.84
CA LYS A 5 -4.18 11.08 5.71
C LYS A 5 -4.51 11.30 4.24
N VAL A 6 -5.71 10.87 3.84
CA VAL A 6 -6.20 11.04 2.47
C VAL A 6 -7.54 11.77 2.49
N ARG A 7 -7.69 12.78 1.61
CA ARG A 7 -8.91 13.57 1.47
C ARG A 7 -9.70 13.13 0.24
N ARG A 8 -10.95 12.71 0.43
CA ARG A 8 -11.90 12.41 -0.66
C ARG A 8 -13.29 12.91 -0.30
N LEU A 9 -14.02 13.41 -1.30
CA LEU A 9 -15.41 13.88 -1.12
C LEU A 9 -15.54 14.87 0.06
N CYS A 10 -14.56 15.79 0.19
CA CYS A 10 -14.45 16.76 1.29
C CYS A 10 -14.28 16.16 2.71
N LYS A 11 -14.00 14.86 2.85
CA LYS A 11 -13.68 14.20 4.12
C LYS A 11 -12.21 13.81 4.16
N GLU A 12 -11.55 14.06 5.28
CA GLU A 12 -10.20 13.57 5.56
C GLU A 12 -10.30 12.30 6.40
N GLN A 13 -9.59 11.25 6.00
CA GLN A 13 -9.53 9.99 6.72
C GLN A 13 -8.11 9.47 6.73
N GLU A 14 -7.68 8.93 7.88
CA GLU A 14 -6.45 8.17 7.96
C GLU A 14 -6.68 6.74 7.44
N ILE A 15 -5.91 6.34 6.43
CA ILE A 15 -6.01 5.04 5.79
C ILE A 15 -4.62 4.40 5.68
N VAL A 16 -4.57 3.07 5.64
CA VAL A 16 -3.32 2.37 5.36
C VAL A 16 -3.00 2.38 3.88
N THR A 17 -1.74 2.68 3.57
CA THR A 17 -1.20 2.83 2.22
C THR A 17 0.07 2.01 2.03
N VAL A 18 0.40 1.72 0.77
CA VAL A 18 1.67 1.09 0.38
C VAL A 18 2.61 2.20 -0.07
N ASN A 19 3.75 2.33 0.60
CA ASN A 19 4.75 3.38 0.34
C ASN A 19 4.18 4.81 0.35
N GLY A 20 3.15 5.07 1.16
CA GLY A 20 2.49 6.38 1.25
C GLY A 20 1.53 6.69 0.09
N GLN A 21 1.27 5.74 -0.81
CA GLN A 21 0.50 5.97 -2.03
C GLN A 21 -0.90 5.35 -1.92
N PHE A 22 -1.89 6.11 -2.41
CA PHE A 22 -3.27 5.67 -2.56
C PHE A 22 -3.83 6.10 -3.94
N PRO A 23 -4.17 5.16 -4.84
CA PRO A 23 -3.89 3.71 -4.76
C PRO A 23 -2.39 3.41 -4.60
N GLY A 24 -2.06 2.21 -4.13
CA GLY A 24 -0.66 1.77 -4.03
C GLY A 24 0.03 1.71 -5.41
N PRO A 25 1.37 1.57 -5.44
CA PRO A 25 2.12 1.51 -6.68
C PRO A 25 1.73 0.29 -7.52
N SER A 26 1.61 0.49 -8.84
CA SER A 26 1.44 -0.60 -9.80
C SER A 26 2.73 -1.39 -9.97
N ILE A 27 2.63 -2.71 -10.03
CA ILE A 27 3.73 -3.60 -10.35
C ILE A 27 3.55 -4.08 -11.80
N TYR A 28 4.58 -3.94 -12.61
CA TYR A 28 4.59 -4.38 -14.01
C TYR A 28 5.52 -5.58 -14.15
N VAL A 29 4.99 -6.69 -14.66
CA VAL A 29 5.69 -7.97 -14.85
C VAL A 29 5.23 -8.61 -16.14
N HIS A 30 6.04 -9.50 -16.69
CA HIS A 30 5.73 -10.27 -17.90
C HIS A 30 5.48 -11.74 -17.56
N GLU A 31 4.94 -12.48 -18.52
CA GLU A 31 4.76 -13.92 -18.38
C GLU A 31 6.11 -14.61 -18.17
N GLY A 32 6.17 -15.48 -17.15
CA GLY A 32 7.39 -16.20 -16.76
C GLY A 32 8.24 -15.50 -15.69
N ASP A 33 7.95 -14.23 -15.36
CA ASP A 33 8.67 -13.51 -14.31
C ASP A 33 8.40 -14.10 -12.91
N ARG A 34 9.42 -14.02 -12.04
CA ARG A 34 9.27 -14.25 -10.60
C ARG A 34 9.52 -12.95 -9.86
N LEU A 35 8.55 -12.55 -9.06
CA LEU A 35 8.61 -11.32 -8.29
C LEU A 35 8.95 -11.62 -6.82
N VAL A 36 9.87 -10.85 -6.25
CA VAL A 36 10.13 -10.79 -4.81
C VAL A 36 9.70 -9.42 -4.31
N VAL A 37 8.78 -9.38 -3.35
CA VAL A 37 8.34 -8.13 -2.71
C VAL A 37 8.79 -8.15 -1.25
N HIS A 38 9.69 -7.24 -0.88
CA HIS A 38 10.08 -7.04 0.51
C HIS A 38 9.06 -6.13 1.19
N VAL A 39 8.33 -6.66 2.15
CA VAL A 39 7.28 -5.95 2.87
C VAL A 39 7.78 -5.58 4.26
N VAL A 40 7.69 -4.29 4.58
CA VAL A 40 7.88 -3.78 5.94
C VAL A 40 6.56 -3.16 6.40
N ASN A 41 6.03 -3.68 7.51
CA ASN A 41 4.80 -3.17 8.11
C ASN A 41 5.12 -2.13 9.19
N ASN A 42 4.94 -0.85 8.86
CA ASN A 42 5.04 0.27 9.80
C ASN A 42 3.65 0.78 10.25
N ALA A 43 2.58 0.03 9.95
CA ALA A 43 1.25 0.34 10.48
C ALA A 43 1.12 -0.20 11.92
N SER A 44 0.14 0.31 12.66
CA SER A 44 -0.09 -0.05 14.06
C SER A 44 -0.76 -1.42 14.29
N TYR A 45 -1.03 -2.17 13.22
CA TYR A 45 -1.75 -3.44 13.27
C TYR A 45 -1.19 -4.46 12.26
N ASN A 46 -1.54 -5.74 12.48
CA ASN A 46 -1.09 -6.86 11.63
C ASN A 46 -1.76 -6.83 10.26
N ILE A 47 -0.99 -7.11 9.21
CA ILE A 47 -1.42 -6.99 7.81
C ILE A 47 -0.88 -8.17 6.98
N THR A 48 -1.69 -8.62 6.03
CA THR A 48 -1.32 -9.53 4.94
C THR A 48 -1.59 -8.84 3.60
N LEU A 49 -0.80 -9.15 2.57
CA LEU A 49 -1.02 -8.70 1.18
C LEU A 49 -1.42 -9.91 0.32
N HIS A 50 -2.40 -9.73 -0.58
CA HIS A 50 -2.82 -10.73 -1.57
C HIS A 50 -2.85 -10.08 -2.95
#